data_AF-A0A415ZEH3-F1
#
_entry.id   AF-A0A415ZEH3-F1
#
_cell.length_a   1.000
_cell.length_b   1.000
_cell.length_c   1.000
_cell.angle_alpha   90.00
_cell.angle_beta   90.00
_cell.angle_gamma   90.00
#
_symmetry.space_group_name_H-M   'P 1'
#
loop_
_entity.id
_entity.type
_entity.pdbx_description
1 polymer ?
#
loop_
_entity_poly.entity_id
_entity_poly.type
_entity_poly.pdbx_seq_one_letter_code
_entity_poly.pdbx_strand_id
1 'polypeptide(L)'
;MMKKRMTAGALAALMAAALPISACAAQNSAPQPQLNTAEHMQYMNGYTDGTFRPDASITRAEASKLLASLLVNKVKNEDHLFNDVSVSAWYADAVRQMTGFGLVNGYTDGTFKPNAKITRAEFVAILSRFPHTDIGTDKSFADVPKTSWAYNAVQTALAQGWISAGTNFRPNAPITRAETVTILNRVLGRQADEFTINTSEGIRIMPDVPNTHWAYWDMLEATTDHKFDKSSGSEKWTSFDKETTDLTPGWHNIDGKLFHVNEDKQFDHDKFIGSLELDHNGYYITGSTELDALLASAVKSVVKDSMTQQQKLRAVYDYAKNTFGYLGIGAADTSKSDWALTSATDMLKTHKGNCYSWAAGFTYLARQVGFDAQAIPGTGVSPKGSESVHAWTEITIDGTAYTFDPQIESVYKKRYNENYDLFMKKYGEAVWGYKKPEVSEPEQPETVKVDEKLSALVSKIYGAHPFGGMGVAEEALYNGMGEDGMSRGLFWYLGTDDIKFEAGVASESMITSQAHSIVVLRFADEKQAADAAAKLKTTVDPRKWICVGVDEAKVVSKGKLVCVVMDDENGDYYINNFKANA
;
A
#
# COMPACT_ATOMS: atom_id res chain seq x y z
N MET A 1 -82.02 37.61 1.00
CA MET A 1 -80.94 36.59 1.02
C MET A 1 -79.93 36.98 2.08
N MET A 2 -80.20 36.63 3.34
CA MET A 2 -79.68 35.47 4.08
C MET A 2 -78.18 35.54 4.45
N LYS A 3 -78.03 36.00 5.71
CA LYS A 3 -77.08 35.62 6.78
C LYS A 3 -75.59 35.99 6.68
N LYS A 4 -75.27 37.01 7.48
CA LYS A 4 -73.97 37.37 8.07
C LYS A 4 -73.46 36.31 9.05
N ARG A 5 -72.12 36.28 9.18
CA ARG A 5 -71.28 35.61 10.16
C ARG A 5 -71.70 35.86 11.62
N MET A 6 -71.54 34.83 12.47
CA MET A 6 -71.21 34.93 13.89
C MET A 6 -70.20 33.83 14.28
N THR A 7 -69.32 34.20 15.20
CA THR A 7 -68.23 33.49 15.88
C THR A 7 -68.70 32.45 16.90
N ALA A 8 -67.88 31.43 17.19
CA ALA A 8 -67.41 31.01 18.54
C ALA A 8 -67.09 29.50 18.65
N GLY A 9 -65.87 29.19 19.13
CA GLY A 9 -65.65 28.40 20.36
C GLY A 9 -65.81 26.87 20.39
N ALA A 10 -64.80 26.25 21.01
CA ALA A 10 -64.82 25.06 21.89
C ALA A 10 -64.41 23.67 21.33
N LEU A 11 -63.24 23.24 21.82
CA LEU A 11 -62.95 21.96 22.52
C LEU A 11 -63.81 20.73 22.17
N ALA A 12 -63.14 19.64 21.76
CA ALA A 12 -63.61 18.28 22.06
C ALA A 12 -62.41 17.33 22.20
N ALA A 13 -62.21 16.86 23.43
CA ALA A 13 -61.38 15.73 23.79
C ALA A 13 -61.95 14.43 23.19
N LEU A 14 -61.09 13.53 22.72
CA LEU A 14 -61.47 12.13 22.51
C LEU A 14 -60.83 11.25 23.58
N MET A 15 -61.72 10.58 24.31
CA MET A 15 -61.47 9.65 25.40
C MET A 15 -60.68 8.42 24.94
N ALA A 16 -59.71 8.02 25.77
CA ALA A 16 -59.19 6.67 25.80
C ALA A 16 -60.25 5.74 26.41
N ALA A 17 -60.74 4.78 25.63
CA ALA A 17 -61.53 3.68 26.14
C ALA A 17 -60.57 2.58 26.66
N ALA A 18 -60.51 2.45 27.98
CA ALA A 18 -59.98 1.26 28.64
C ALA A 18 -60.95 0.09 28.41
N LEU A 19 -60.47 -1.01 27.86
CA LEU A 19 -61.19 -2.29 27.86
C LEU A 19 -60.71 -3.13 29.05
N PRO A 20 -61.63 -3.80 29.78
CA PRO A 20 -61.27 -4.57 30.96
C PRO A 20 -60.61 -5.89 30.56
N ILE A 21 -59.49 -6.21 31.22
CA ILE A 21 -58.86 -7.53 31.16
C ILE A 21 -59.73 -8.47 31.99
N SER A 22 -60.52 -9.31 31.32
CA SER A 22 -61.11 -10.49 31.93
C SER A 22 -60.22 -11.68 31.60
N ALA A 23 -59.63 -12.28 32.63
CA ALA A 23 -58.83 -13.48 32.55
C ALA A 23 -59.70 -14.69 32.16
N CYS A 24 -59.39 -15.32 31.04
CA CYS A 24 -59.61 -16.75 30.84
C CYS A 24 -58.33 -17.32 30.21
N ALA A 25 -57.65 -18.16 30.97
CA ALA A 25 -56.53 -18.95 30.54
C ALA A 25 -56.98 -19.96 29.48
N ALA A 26 -56.47 -19.78 28.27
CA ALA A 26 -56.15 -20.86 27.35
C ALA A 26 -54.78 -20.51 26.76
N GLN A 27 -53.72 -20.78 27.52
CA GLN A 27 -52.36 -20.77 26.99
C GLN A 27 -52.22 -21.92 25.99
N ASN A 28 -52.64 -21.69 24.75
CA ASN A 28 -51.90 -22.25 23.63
C ASN A 28 -50.62 -21.42 23.53
N SER A 29 -49.62 -21.73 24.37
CA SER A 29 -48.34 -21.06 24.29
C SER A 29 -47.70 -21.44 22.96
N ALA A 30 -47.76 -20.55 21.97
CA ALA A 30 -46.96 -20.68 20.77
C ALA A 30 -45.51 -20.94 21.19
N PRO A 31 -44.80 -21.87 20.51
CA PRO A 31 -43.42 -22.19 20.86
C PRO A 31 -42.60 -20.91 20.90
N GLN A 32 -41.89 -20.69 22.00
CA GLN A 32 -41.03 -19.51 22.15
C GLN A 32 -39.81 -19.66 21.23
N PRO A 33 -39.36 -18.61 20.53
CA PRO A 33 -38.17 -18.69 19.71
C PRO A 33 -36.93 -18.91 20.60
N GLN A 34 -36.04 -19.82 20.20
CA GLN A 34 -34.80 -20.10 20.92
C GLN A 34 -33.60 -20.03 19.98
N LEU A 35 -32.56 -19.30 20.39
CA LEU A 35 -31.27 -19.26 19.69
C LEU A 35 -30.39 -20.45 20.10
N ASN A 36 -29.57 -20.93 19.17
CA ASN A 36 -28.59 -21.99 19.40
C ASN A 36 -27.40 -21.43 20.17
N THR A 37 -27.40 -21.63 21.49
CA THR A 37 -26.29 -21.30 22.39
C THR A 37 -25.47 -22.54 22.79
N ALA A 38 -25.83 -23.71 22.29
CA ALA A 38 -25.19 -24.98 22.65
C ALA A 38 -24.04 -25.33 21.70
N GLU A 39 -24.17 -24.98 20.42
CA GLU A 39 -23.16 -25.22 19.40
C GLU A 39 -22.57 -23.90 18.90
N HIS A 40 -21.26 -23.87 18.70
CA HIS A 40 -20.56 -22.72 18.17
C HIS A 40 -20.34 -22.82 16.67
N MET A 41 -21.48 -22.80 15.97
CA MET A 41 -21.49 -22.75 14.52
C MET A 41 -21.12 -21.36 14.00
N GLN A 42 -20.45 -21.29 12.85
CA GLN A 42 -20.28 -20.10 12.04
C GLN A 42 -21.66 -19.53 11.72
N TYR A 43 -21.86 -18.25 12.00
CA TYR A 43 -23.11 -17.57 11.71
C TYR A 43 -22.93 -16.35 10.81
N MET A 44 -21.68 -15.95 10.54
CA MET A 44 -21.36 -14.84 9.66
C MET A 44 -20.28 -15.26 8.66
N ASN A 45 -20.50 -14.93 7.39
CA ASN A 45 -19.54 -15.19 6.31
C ASN A 45 -18.81 -13.91 5.91
N GLY A 46 -17.56 -14.05 5.45
CA GLY A 46 -16.88 -13.03 4.67
C GLY A 46 -17.42 -12.92 3.25
N TYR A 47 -16.78 -12.09 2.44
CA TYR A 47 -17.04 -11.94 1.02
C TYR A 47 -16.05 -12.77 0.20
N THR A 48 -16.37 -12.97 -1.08
CA THR A 48 -15.57 -13.80 -2.01
C THR A 48 -14.17 -13.24 -2.28
N ASP A 49 -13.93 -11.97 -1.95
CA ASP A 49 -12.63 -11.29 -2.01
C ASP A 49 -11.80 -11.48 -0.72
N GLY A 50 -12.27 -12.32 0.20
CA GLY A 50 -11.67 -12.59 1.50
C GLY A 50 -12.01 -11.58 2.60
N THR A 51 -12.62 -10.43 2.26
CA THR A 51 -12.91 -9.35 3.23
C THR A 51 -14.10 -9.67 4.13
N PHE A 52 -14.17 -9.04 5.30
CA PHE A 52 -15.32 -9.12 6.20
C PHE A 52 -16.27 -7.92 6.08
N ARG A 53 -15.73 -6.75 5.74
CA ARG A 53 -16.40 -5.44 5.63
C ARG A 53 -17.04 -5.00 6.95
N PRO A 54 -16.26 -4.76 8.02
CA PRO A 54 -16.77 -4.53 9.38
C PRO A 54 -17.74 -3.35 9.48
N ASP A 55 -17.49 -2.28 8.71
CA ASP A 55 -18.29 -1.06 8.74
C ASP A 55 -19.50 -1.08 7.78
N ALA A 56 -19.62 -2.10 6.93
CA ALA A 56 -20.78 -2.22 6.05
C ALA A 56 -22.04 -2.46 6.88
N SER A 57 -23.12 -1.75 6.55
CA SER A 57 -24.42 -1.95 7.22
C SER A 57 -25.17 -3.15 6.63
N ILE A 58 -25.86 -3.89 7.48
CA ILE A 58 -26.72 -5.01 7.05
C ILE A 58 -28.16 -4.56 6.77
N THR A 59 -28.80 -5.27 5.87
CA THR A 59 -30.21 -5.10 5.50
C THR A 59 -31.13 -5.86 6.45
N ARG A 60 -32.43 -5.52 6.44
CA ARG A 60 -33.46 -6.25 7.18
C ARG A 60 -33.54 -7.72 6.76
N ALA A 61 -33.33 -8.01 5.48
CA ALA A 61 -33.24 -9.38 4.97
C ALA A 61 -32.02 -10.13 5.52
N GLU A 62 -30.84 -9.53 5.49
CA GLU A 62 -29.61 -10.13 6.04
C GLU A 62 -29.73 -10.37 7.55
N ALA A 63 -30.24 -9.40 8.32
CA ALA A 63 -30.47 -9.57 9.76
C ALA A 63 -31.48 -10.68 10.06
N SER A 64 -32.55 -10.78 9.27
CA SER A 64 -33.55 -11.85 9.43
C SER A 64 -32.96 -13.22 9.10
N LYS A 65 -32.16 -13.33 8.02
CA LYS A 65 -31.48 -14.58 7.66
C LYS A 65 -30.50 -15.03 8.74
N LEU A 66 -29.68 -14.09 9.23
CA LEU A 66 -28.71 -14.32 10.29
C LEU A 66 -29.36 -14.84 11.57
N LEU A 67 -30.41 -14.18 12.06
CA LEU A 67 -31.09 -14.61 13.28
C LEU A 67 -31.87 -15.92 13.07
N ALA A 68 -32.49 -16.10 11.90
CA ALA A 68 -33.21 -17.33 11.60
C ALA A 68 -32.29 -18.55 11.46
N SER A 69 -31.04 -18.39 10.99
CA SER A 69 -30.08 -19.51 10.94
C SER A 69 -29.63 -19.97 12.32
N LEU A 70 -29.77 -19.12 13.34
CA LEU A 70 -29.46 -19.45 14.73
C LEU A 70 -30.66 -20.03 15.48
N LEU A 71 -31.86 -20.11 14.89
CA LEU A 71 -33.03 -20.67 15.56
C LEU A 71 -32.93 -22.20 15.70
N VAL A 72 -33.12 -22.70 16.91
CA VAL A 72 -33.18 -24.15 17.19
C VAL A 72 -34.53 -24.73 16.76
N ASN A 73 -35.60 -23.94 16.89
CA ASN A 73 -36.96 -24.33 16.59
C ASN A 73 -37.53 -23.52 15.42
N LYS A 74 -38.41 -24.17 14.65
CA LYS A 74 -39.11 -23.55 13.51
C LYS A 74 -40.60 -23.54 13.75
N VAL A 75 -41.27 -22.50 13.25
CA VAL A 75 -42.73 -22.41 13.19
C VAL A 75 -43.24 -22.83 11.83
N LYS A 76 -44.51 -23.23 11.77
CA LYS A 76 -45.17 -23.49 10.49
C LYS A 76 -45.30 -22.17 9.73
N ASN A 77 -44.74 -22.14 8.53
CA ASN A 77 -44.82 -20.97 7.66
C ASN A 77 -46.27 -20.73 7.22
N GLU A 78 -46.73 -19.49 7.31
CA GLU A 78 -47.91 -19.03 6.58
C GLU A 78 -47.51 -18.64 5.14
N ASP A 79 -48.44 -18.83 4.20
CA ASP A 79 -48.20 -18.47 2.80
C ASP A 79 -48.22 -16.95 2.62
N HIS A 80 -47.22 -16.43 1.90
CA HIS A 80 -47.15 -15.05 1.39
C HIS A 80 -47.44 -13.92 2.40
N LEU A 81 -46.49 -13.64 3.30
CA LEU A 81 -46.64 -12.63 4.37
C LEU A 81 -46.56 -11.16 3.91
N PHE A 82 -45.75 -10.84 2.88
CA PHE A 82 -45.49 -9.46 2.47
C PHE A 82 -45.41 -9.30 0.95
N ASN A 83 -45.89 -8.16 0.44
CA ASN A 83 -46.01 -7.88 -1.00
C ASN A 83 -44.67 -7.77 -1.73
N ASP A 84 -43.60 -7.43 -1.03
CA ASP A 84 -42.24 -7.22 -1.56
C ASP A 84 -41.27 -8.36 -1.20
N VAL A 85 -41.77 -9.49 -0.71
CA VAL A 85 -41.00 -10.69 -0.41
C VAL A 85 -41.42 -11.82 -1.35
N SER A 86 -40.65 -11.99 -2.43
CA SER A 86 -40.84 -13.13 -3.34
C SER A 86 -40.63 -14.46 -2.59
N VAL A 87 -41.45 -15.46 -2.88
CA VAL A 87 -41.33 -16.82 -2.33
C VAL A 87 -40.00 -17.49 -2.65
N SER A 88 -39.36 -17.10 -3.76
CA SER A 88 -38.08 -17.62 -4.23
C SER A 88 -36.88 -16.80 -3.73
N ALA A 89 -37.10 -15.72 -2.96
CA ALA A 89 -36.00 -14.93 -2.44
C ALA A 89 -35.21 -15.74 -1.41
N TRP A 90 -33.88 -15.59 -1.41
CA TRP A 90 -32.96 -16.33 -0.52
C TRP A 90 -33.23 -16.11 0.99
N TYR A 91 -33.90 -15.00 1.33
CA TYR A 91 -34.33 -14.64 2.69
C TYR A 91 -35.80 -14.95 2.99
N ALA A 92 -36.59 -15.45 2.03
CA ALA A 92 -38.04 -15.58 2.18
C ALA A 92 -38.44 -16.47 3.36
N ASP A 93 -37.81 -17.65 3.50
CA ASP A 93 -38.07 -18.57 4.62
C ASP A 93 -37.67 -17.94 5.96
N ALA A 94 -36.53 -17.25 6.01
CA ALA A 94 -36.07 -16.58 7.22
C ALA A 94 -37.05 -15.49 7.68
N VAL A 95 -37.55 -14.66 6.76
CA VAL A 95 -38.58 -13.66 7.06
C VAL A 95 -39.85 -14.33 7.59
N ARG A 96 -40.27 -15.46 7.00
CA ARG A 96 -41.45 -16.20 7.49
C ARG A 96 -41.27 -16.75 8.89
N GLN A 97 -40.12 -17.36 9.18
CA GLN A 97 -39.80 -17.86 10.52
C GLN A 97 -39.80 -16.72 11.54
N MET A 98 -39.08 -15.64 11.26
CA MET A 98 -38.97 -14.49 12.15
C MET A 98 -40.33 -13.81 12.38
N THR A 99 -41.19 -13.71 11.35
CA THR A 99 -42.54 -13.15 11.51
C THR A 99 -43.49 -14.11 12.23
N GLY A 100 -43.42 -15.42 11.96
CA GLY A 100 -44.25 -16.40 12.63
C GLY A 100 -43.98 -16.51 14.14
N PHE A 101 -42.75 -16.23 14.58
CA PHE A 101 -42.41 -16.05 15.99
C PHE A 101 -42.73 -14.65 16.55
N GLY A 102 -43.22 -13.72 15.72
CA GLY A 102 -43.47 -12.32 16.12
C GLY A 102 -42.20 -11.50 16.37
N LEU A 103 -41.03 -11.98 15.93
CA LEU A 103 -39.74 -11.32 16.12
C LEU A 103 -39.57 -10.12 15.18
N VAL A 104 -40.13 -10.18 13.98
CA VAL A 104 -40.15 -9.08 13.01
C VAL A 104 -41.55 -8.86 12.44
N ASN A 105 -41.88 -7.60 12.16
CA ASN A 105 -43.14 -7.20 11.54
C ASN A 105 -42.88 -6.41 10.25
N GLY A 106 -43.87 -6.45 9.35
CA GLY A 106 -43.92 -5.56 8.19
C GLY A 106 -44.46 -4.17 8.54
N TYR A 107 -44.50 -3.32 7.52
CA TYR A 107 -45.06 -1.98 7.59
C TYR A 107 -46.57 -2.03 7.30
N THR A 108 -47.25 -0.94 7.63
CA THR A 108 -48.71 -0.80 7.44
C THR A 108 -49.14 -0.84 5.97
N ASP A 109 -48.22 -0.64 5.04
CA ASP A 109 -48.44 -0.75 3.58
C ASP A 109 -48.33 -2.21 3.06
N GLY A 110 -48.16 -3.19 3.96
CA GLY A 110 -48.03 -4.61 3.61
C GLY A 110 -46.65 -5.02 3.09
N THR A 111 -45.64 -4.15 3.22
CA THR A 111 -44.25 -4.42 2.83
C THR A 111 -43.38 -4.83 4.01
N PHE A 112 -42.27 -5.53 3.75
CA PHE A 112 -41.23 -5.83 4.73
C PHE A 112 -39.98 -4.94 4.57
N LYS A 113 -39.77 -4.39 3.38
CA LYS A 113 -38.59 -3.61 2.94
C LYS A 113 -37.28 -4.39 3.15
N PRO A 114 -37.11 -5.57 2.51
CA PRO A 114 -35.98 -6.46 2.75
C PRO A 114 -34.62 -5.81 2.51
N ASN A 115 -34.52 -4.91 1.53
CA ASN A 115 -33.27 -4.24 1.15
C ASN A 115 -32.97 -2.97 1.96
N ALA A 116 -33.90 -2.52 2.83
CA ALA A 116 -33.64 -1.39 3.70
C ALA A 116 -32.60 -1.77 4.76
N LYS A 117 -31.69 -0.84 5.08
CA LYS A 117 -30.73 -1.04 6.17
C LYS A 117 -31.46 -1.07 7.50
N ILE A 118 -31.16 -2.07 8.33
CA ILE A 118 -31.77 -2.20 9.66
C ILE A 118 -31.06 -1.26 10.63
N THR A 119 -31.81 -0.56 11.47
CA THR A 119 -31.22 0.35 12.46
C THR A 119 -30.75 -0.40 13.70
N ARG A 120 -29.84 0.23 14.47
CA ARG A 120 -29.39 -0.27 15.78
C ARG A 120 -30.57 -0.53 16.74
N ALA A 121 -31.57 0.37 16.75
CA ALA A 121 -32.76 0.19 17.58
C ALA A 121 -33.65 -0.96 17.11
N GLU A 122 -33.84 -1.12 15.80
CA GLU A 122 -34.61 -2.23 15.24
C GLU A 122 -33.95 -3.57 15.57
N PHE A 123 -32.62 -3.67 15.40
CA PHE A 123 -31.89 -4.90 15.68
C PHE A 123 -32.00 -5.31 17.16
N VAL A 124 -31.76 -4.38 18.08
CA VAL A 124 -31.91 -4.64 19.53
C VAL A 124 -33.35 -4.96 19.92
N ALA A 125 -34.34 -4.32 19.29
CA ALA A 125 -35.75 -4.63 19.52
C ALA A 125 -36.16 -6.02 19.04
N ILE A 126 -35.48 -6.59 18.04
CA ILE A 126 -35.69 -7.99 17.65
C ILE A 126 -35.09 -8.91 18.72
N LEU A 127 -33.86 -8.63 19.17
CA LEU A 127 -33.18 -9.43 20.19
C LEU A 127 -33.95 -9.44 21.53
N SER A 128 -34.53 -8.32 21.93
CA SER A 128 -35.33 -8.21 23.16
C SER A 128 -36.69 -8.93 23.09
N ARG A 129 -37.02 -9.59 21.98
CA ARG A 129 -38.23 -10.44 21.88
C ARG A 129 -37.93 -11.91 22.11
N PHE A 130 -36.65 -12.30 22.14
CA PHE A 130 -36.24 -13.62 22.57
C PHE A 130 -36.39 -13.75 24.09
N PRO A 131 -36.57 -14.98 24.62
CA PRO A 131 -36.58 -15.21 26.06
C PRO A 131 -35.32 -14.63 26.72
N HIS A 132 -35.52 -13.80 27.73
CA HIS A 132 -34.46 -13.15 28.49
C HIS A 132 -34.89 -13.00 29.95
N THR A 133 -33.92 -12.82 30.85
CA THR A 133 -34.18 -12.61 32.28
C THR A 133 -34.13 -11.13 32.60
N ASP A 134 -35.27 -10.45 32.73
CA ASP A 134 -35.28 -9.00 32.99
C ASP A 134 -34.60 -8.64 34.32
N ILE A 135 -33.44 -7.99 34.23
CA ILE A 135 -32.71 -7.39 35.35
C ILE A 135 -32.68 -5.88 35.12
N GLY A 136 -33.69 -5.16 35.63
CA GLY A 136 -33.79 -3.71 35.45
C GLY A 136 -32.47 -2.96 35.70
N THR A 137 -32.21 -1.91 34.92
CA THR A 137 -30.98 -1.11 35.02
C THR A 137 -31.30 0.38 35.04
N ASP A 138 -30.51 1.16 35.80
CA ASP A 138 -30.60 2.63 35.81
C ASP A 138 -29.79 3.27 34.67
N LYS A 139 -29.05 2.46 33.90
CA LYS A 139 -28.27 2.94 32.75
C LYS A 139 -29.20 3.41 31.64
N SER A 140 -28.88 4.52 30.99
CA SER A 140 -29.66 5.06 29.87
C SER A 140 -28.76 5.81 28.88
N PHE A 141 -29.31 6.10 27.69
CA PHE A 141 -28.66 6.92 26.68
C PHE A 141 -29.45 8.22 26.48
N ALA A 142 -28.75 9.33 26.25
CA ALA A 142 -29.39 10.64 26.12
C ALA A 142 -30.35 10.73 24.92
N ASP A 143 -30.04 10.03 23.84
CA ASP A 143 -30.82 9.97 22.60
C ASP A 143 -31.86 8.85 22.55
N VAL A 144 -32.09 8.15 23.67
CA VAL A 144 -33.17 7.17 23.85
C VAL A 144 -33.96 7.51 25.12
N PRO A 145 -34.79 8.57 25.09
CA PRO A 145 -35.62 8.93 26.24
C PRO A 145 -36.70 7.87 26.50
N LYS A 146 -37.32 7.90 27.70
CA LYS A 146 -38.43 7.01 28.09
C LYS A 146 -39.61 6.98 27.12
N THR A 147 -39.78 8.04 26.34
CA THR A 147 -40.83 8.18 25.32
C THR A 147 -40.46 7.55 23.97
N SER A 148 -39.21 7.11 23.79
CA SER A 148 -38.77 6.43 22.57
C SER A 148 -39.40 5.04 22.46
N TRP A 149 -39.83 4.67 21.26
CA TRP A 149 -40.37 3.32 20.98
C TRP A 149 -39.34 2.22 21.28
N ALA A 150 -38.04 2.54 21.18
CA ALA A 150 -36.95 1.62 21.41
C ALA A 150 -36.52 1.55 22.88
N TYR A 151 -37.09 2.38 23.77
CA TYR A 151 -36.62 2.53 25.15
C TYR A 151 -36.54 1.18 25.88
N ASN A 152 -37.64 0.43 25.91
CA ASN A 152 -37.69 -0.85 26.61
C ASN A 152 -36.68 -1.85 26.05
N ALA A 153 -36.58 -1.97 24.72
CA ALA A 153 -35.61 -2.87 24.09
C ALA A 153 -34.16 -2.51 24.43
N VAL A 154 -33.83 -1.22 24.44
CA VAL A 154 -32.49 -0.72 24.81
C VAL A 154 -32.21 -0.95 26.29
N GLN A 155 -33.20 -0.76 27.16
CA GLN A 155 -33.08 -1.08 28.59
C GLN A 155 -32.83 -2.58 28.80
N THR A 156 -33.57 -3.45 28.13
CA THR A 156 -33.34 -4.90 28.15
C THR A 156 -31.91 -5.22 27.68
N ALA A 157 -31.46 -4.66 26.56
CA ALA A 157 -30.10 -4.93 26.08
C ALA A 157 -28.99 -4.43 27.02
N LEU A 158 -29.20 -3.29 27.70
CA LEU A 158 -28.29 -2.80 28.75
C LEU A 158 -28.30 -3.70 29.98
N ALA A 159 -29.49 -4.15 30.41
CA ALA A 159 -29.70 -5.05 31.53
C ALA A 159 -29.00 -6.40 31.33
N GLN A 160 -29.11 -6.95 30.12
CA GLN A 160 -28.47 -8.21 29.73
C GLN A 160 -26.97 -8.07 29.45
N GLY A 161 -26.45 -6.83 29.37
CA GLY A 161 -25.07 -6.58 28.98
C GLY A 161 -24.77 -6.81 27.49
N TRP A 162 -25.79 -6.93 26.63
CA TRP A 162 -25.62 -7.08 25.18
C TRP A 162 -25.06 -5.81 24.53
N ILE A 163 -25.34 -4.65 25.13
CA ILE A 163 -24.76 -3.36 24.77
C ILE A 163 -24.19 -2.66 26.00
N SER A 164 -23.13 -1.88 25.80
CA SER A 164 -22.51 -1.07 26.86
C SER A 164 -23.09 0.33 26.89
N ALA A 165 -23.26 0.90 28.09
CA ALA A 165 -23.69 2.29 28.26
C ALA A 165 -22.62 3.27 27.74
N GLY A 166 -23.07 4.42 27.25
CA GLY A 166 -22.25 5.51 26.72
C GLY A 166 -23.10 6.77 26.54
N THR A 167 -22.57 7.80 25.88
CA THR A 167 -23.30 9.07 25.71
C THR A 167 -24.55 8.91 24.83
N ASN A 168 -24.40 8.31 23.64
CA ASN A 168 -25.46 8.17 22.65
C ASN A 168 -25.53 6.74 22.11
N PHE A 169 -26.73 6.18 22.00
CA PHE A 169 -26.99 4.87 21.42
C PHE A 169 -27.02 4.91 19.89
N ARG A 170 -27.42 6.04 19.29
CA ARG A 170 -27.66 6.26 17.86
C ARG A 170 -28.76 5.34 17.31
N PRO A 171 -30.01 5.42 17.83
CA PRO A 171 -31.07 4.44 17.54
C PRO A 171 -31.45 4.34 16.06
N ASN A 172 -31.36 5.44 15.31
CA ASN A 172 -31.75 5.51 13.90
C ASN A 172 -30.59 5.25 12.93
N ALA A 173 -29.36 5.09 13.43
CA ALA A 173 -28.22 4.76 12.57
C ALA A 173 -28.34 3.29 12.11
N PRO A 174 -28.02 2.98 10.84
CA PRO A 174 -27.83 1.61 10.39
C PRO A 174 -26.80 0.87 11.26
N ILE A 175 -27.08 -0.37 11.63
CA ILE A 175 -26.11 -1.20 12.36
C ILE A 175 -25.06 -1.77 11.41
N THR A 176 -23.79 -1.74 11.82
CA THR A 176 -22.69 -2.31 11.04
C THR A 176 -22.53 -3.81 11.31
N ARG A 177 -21.80 -4.51 10.43
CA ARG A 177 -21.45 -5.93 10.60
C ARG A 177 -20.65 -6.16 11.88
N ALA A 178 -19.66 -5.31 12.19
CA ALA A 178 -18.89 -5.38 13.43
C ALA A 178 -19.78 -5.18 14.67
N GLU A 179 -20.68 -4.18 14.67
CA GLU A 179 -21.63 -3.98 15.76
C GLU A 179 -22.57 -5.19 15.92
N THR A 180 -23.01 -5.79 14.81
CA THR A 180 -23.89 -6.97 14.81
C THR A 180 -23.22 -8.16 15.50
N VAL A 181 -21.99 -8.54 15.12
CA VAL A 181 -21.32 -9.72 15.71
C VAL A 181 -21.00 -9.51 17.19
N THR A 182 -20.58 -8.29 17.58
CA THR A 182 -20.26 -8.00 18.98
C THR A 182 -21.49 -8.07 19.89
N ILE A 183 -22.65 -7.64 19.40
CA ILE A 183 -23.91 -7.76 20.16
C ILE A 183 -24.35 -9.23 20.17
N LEU A 184 -24.28 -9.91 19.03
CA LEU A 184 -24.80 -11.26 18.89
C LEU A 184 -23.96 -12.30 19.66
N ASN A 185 -22.63 -12.16 19.71
CA ASN A 185 -21.80 -13.00 20.59
C ASN A 185 -22.20 -12.86 22.05
N ARG A 186 -22.47 -11.64 22.53
CA ARG A 186 -22.97 -11.41 23.90
C ARG A 186 -24.35 -12.03 24.14
N VAL A 187 -25.25 -11.95 23.15
CA VAL A 187 -26.57 -12.61 23.20
C VAL A 187 -26.42 -14.13 23.27
N LEU A 188 -25.50 -14.70 22.51
CA LEU A 188 -25.23 -16.14 22.46
C LEU A 188 -24.37 -16.62 23.64
N GLY A 189 -23.81 -15.71 24.43
CA GLY A 189 -22.86 -16.03 25.51
C GLY A 189 -21.53 -16.58 25.00
N ARG A 190 -21.13 -16.21 23.78
CA ARG A 190 -19.90 -16.62 23.09
C ARG A 190 -18.74 -15.67 23.40
N GLN A 191 -17.55 -16.23 23.51
CA GLN A 191 -16.32 -15.49 23.73
C GLN A 191 -15.18 -16.13 22.93
N ALA A 192 -14.47 -15.31 22.14
CA ALA A 192 -13.30 -15.76 21.40
C ALA A 192 -12.20 -16.29 22.34
N ASP A 193 -11.54 -17.38 21.93
CA ASP A 193 -10.31 -17.87 22.56
C ASP A 193 -9.08 -17.20 21.95
N GLU A 194 -8.68 -16.07 22.53
CA GLU A 194 -7.54 -15.27 22.04
C GLU A 194 -6.23 -16.07 21.98
N PHE A 195 -6.01 -17.02 22.91
CA PHE A 195 -4.79 -17.83 22.89
C PHE A 195 -4.79 -18.77 21.69
N THR A 196 -5.88 -19.50 21.48
CA THR A 196 -5.98 -20.42 20.34
C THR A 196 -5.89 -19.67 19.02
N ILE A 197 -6.59 -18.53 18.90
CA ILE A 197 -6.57 -17.69 17.69
C ILE A 197 -5.15 -17.19 17.36
N ASN A 198 -4.38 -16.77 18.35
CA ASN A 198 -3.03 -16.23 18.13
C ASN A 198 -1.95 -17.29 17.89
N THR A 199 -2.18 -18.54 18.30
CA THR A 199 -1.14 -19.58 18.30
C THR A 199 -1.39 -20.71 17.32
N SER A 200 -2.60 -20.79 16.73
CA SER A 200 -2.97 -21.88 15.84
C SER A 200 -2.87 -21.49 14.37
N GLU A 201 -2.40 -22.42 13.55
CA GLU A 201 -2.41 -22.27 12.09
C GLU A 201 -3.81 -22.52 11.50
N GLY A 202 -4.11 -21.82 10.42
CA GLY A 202 -5.35 -22.01 9.66
C GLY A 202 -6.56 -21.28 10.23
N ILE A 203 -6.33 -20.37 11.19
CA ILE A 203 -7.31 -19.35 11.56
C ILE A 203 -7.51 -18.40 10.37
N ARG A 204 -8.76 -18.00 10.13
CA ARG A 204 -9.10 -17.08 9.05
C ARG A 204 -8.38 -15.73 9.22
N ILE A 205 -7.67 -15.29 8.19
CA ILE A 205 -7.27 -13.88 8.03
C ILE A 205 -8.38 -13.12 7.32
N MET A 206 -8.72 -11.95 7.85
CA MET A 206 -9.65 -11.00 7.24
C MET A 206 -8.84 -9.77 6.77
N PRO A 207 -8.54 -9.64 5.47
CA PRO A 207 -7.64 -8.61 4.94
C PRO A 207 -7.96 -7.16 5.34
N ASP A 208 -9.23 -6.87 5.60
CA ASP A 208 -9.74 -5.55 5.99
C ASP A 208 -10.01 -5.41 7.50
N VAL A 209 -9.64 -6.41 8.30
CA VAL A 209 -9.81 -6.42 9.75
C VAL A 209 -8.48 -6.78 10.42
N PRO A 210 -7.60 -5.80 10.69
CA PRO A 210 -6.37 -6.06 11.43
C PRO A 210 -6.67 -6.51 12.86
N ASN A 211 -5.72 -7.21 13.48
CA ASN A 211 -5.80 -7.65 14.88
C ASN A 211 -5.97 -6.52 15.90
N THR A 212 -5.67 -5.27 15.52
CA THR A 212 -5.92 -4.06 16.31
C THR A 212 -7.36 -3.55 16.23
N HIS A 213 -8.20 -4.11 15.35
CA HIS A 213 -9.60 -3.68 15.21
C HIS A 213 -10.39 -4.05 16.46
N TRP A 214 -11.21 -3.12 16.97
CA TRP A 214 -11.92 -3.26 18.25
C TRP A 214 -12.88 -4.47 18.35
N ALA A 215 -13.31 -4.99 17.21
CA ALA A 215 -14.17 -6.18 17.09
C ALA A 215 -13.47 -7.38 16.44
N TYR A 216 -12.14 -7.39 16.32
CA TYR A 216 -11.38 -8.47 15.67
C TYR A 216 -11.76 -9.86 16.22
N TRP A 217 -11.71 -10.01 17.54
CA TRP A 217 -12.06 -11.25 18.24
C TRP A 217 -13.51 -11.67 18.01
N ASP A 218 -14.44 -10.73 18.11
CA ASP A 218 -15.86 -10.99 17.89
C ASP A 218 -16.16 -11.45 16.46
N MET A 219 -15.41 -10.93 15.49
CA MET A 219 -15.52 -11.34 14.09
C MET A 219 -15.00 -12.75 13.88
N LEU A 220 -13.83 -13.09 14.43
CA LEU A 220 -13.31 -14.46 14.36
C LEU A 220 -14.21 -15.49 15.04
N GLU A 221 -14.78 -15.13 16.20
CA GLU A 221 -15.79 -15.94 16.90
C GLU A 221 -17.04 -16.18 16.04
N ALA A 222 -17.46 -15.17 15.28
CA ALA A 222 -18.63 -15.26 14.41
C ALA A 222 -18.38 -16.04 13.11
N THR A 223 -17.12 -16.04 12.64
CA THR A 223 -16.72 -16.57 11.33
C THR A 223 -16.04 -17.93 11.39
N THR A 224 -15.88 -18.52 12.57
CA THR A 224 -15.15 -19.78 12.74
C THR A 224 -16.05 -20.83 13.39
N ASP A 225 -16.32 -21.91 12.68
CA ASP A 225 -16.93 -23.10 13.26
C ASP A 225 -15.96 -23.73 14.27
N HIS A 226 -16.39 -23.94 15.52
CA HIS A 226 -15.53 -24.51 16.55
C HIS A 226 -16.29 -25.25 17.65
N LYS A 227 -15.54 -26.09 18.39
CA LYS A 227 -15.97 -26.72 19.64
C LYS A 227 -15.27 -26.04 20.80
N PHE A 228 -15.92 -26.00 21.95
CA PHE A 228 -15.41 -25.27 23.10
C PHE A 228 -15.61 -26.00 24.44
N ASP A 229 -14.84 -25.60 25.44
CA ASP A 229 -15.04 -25.89 26.86
C ASP A 229 -15.19 -24.56 27.63
N LYS A 230 -16.18 -24.48 28.53
CA LYS A 230 -16.44 -23.32 29.43
C LYS A 230 -16.23 -23.65 30.90
N SER A 231 -15.69 -24.82 31.23
CA SER A 231 -15.46 -25.28 32.61
C SER A 231 -14.56 -24.34 33.42
N SER A 232 -13.65 -23.61 32.77
CA SER A 232 -12.77 -22.61 33.39
C SER A 232 -13.38 -21.21 33.56
N GLY A 233 -14.67 -21.02 33.23
CA GLY A 233 -15.35 -19.73 33.31
C GLY A 233 -15.12 -18.79 32.13
N SER A 234 -14.07 -19.02 31.34
CA SER A 234 -13.90 -18.49 29.98
C SER A 234 -14.03 -19.62 28.97
N GLU A 235 -14.41 -19.25 27.76
CA GLU A 235 -14.42 -20.17 26.62
C GLU A 235 -13.00 -20.55 26.19
N LYS A 236 -12.79 -21.83 25.87
CA LYS A 236 -11.57 -22.36 25.29
C LYS A 236 -11.91 -23.23 24.10
N TRP A 237 -11.32 -22.95 22.95
CA TRP A 237 -11.55 -23.72 21.74
C TRP A 237 -10.80 -25.05 21.81
N THR A 238 -11.51 -26.15 21.62
CA THR A 238 -10.95 -27.52 21.65
C THR A 238 -10.69 -28.08 20.25
N SER A 239 -11.37 -27.53 19.25
CA SER A 239 -11.12 -27.73 17.83
C SER A 239 -11.81 -26.62 17.03
N PHE A 240 -11.29 -26.29 15.86
CA PHE A 240 -11.93 -25.34 14.93
C PHE A 240 -11.74 -25.81 13.49
N ASP A 241 -12.66 -25.41 12.62
CA ASP A 241 -12.56 -25.67 11.19
C ASP A 241 -11.61 -24.66 10.55
N LYS A 242 -10.65 -25.17 9.77
CA LYS A 242 -9.73 -24.34 9.01
C LYS A 242 -10.50 -23.69 7.86
N GLU A 243 -10.64 -22.38 7.95
CA GLU A 243 -11.38 -21.59 6.96
C GLU A 243 -10.56 -21.39 5.68
N THR A 244 -11.27 -21.35 4.55
CA THR A 244 -10.69 -21.12 3.23
C THR A 244 -11.26 -19.86 2.59
N THR A 245 -10.57 -19.35 1.57
CA THR A 245 -11.02 -18.24 0.73
C THR A 245 -11.41 -18.72 -0.67
N ASP A 246 -12.31 -17.99 -1.33
CA ASP A 246 -12.67 -18.23 -2.73
C ASP A 246 -11.60 -17.73 -3.70
N LEU A 247 -10.62 -16.96 -3.22
CA LEU A 247 -9.48 -16.51 -4.01
C LEU A 247 -8.63 -17.70 -4.47
N THR A 248 -8.08 -17.58 -5.68
CA THR A 248 -7.15 -18.57 -6.23
C THR A 248 -5.81 -18.54 -5.48
N PRO A 249 -5.03 -19.63 -5.42
CA PRO A 249 -3.66 -19.57 -4.92
C PRO A 249 -2.80 -18.51 -5.64
N GLY A 250 -1.88 -17.89 -4.91
CA GLY A 250 -0.97 -16.85 -5.39
C GLY A 250 -1.17 -15.47 -4.75
N TRP A 251 -0.60 -14.45 -5.39
CA TRP A 251 -0.55 -13.07 -4.90
C TRP A 251 -1.80 -12.26 -5.23
N HIS A 252 -2.37 -11.59 -4.22
CA HIS A 252 -3.55 -10.74 -4.33
C HIS A 252 -3.30 -9.37 -3.72
N ASN A 253 -3.72 -8.31 -4.43
CA ASN A 253 -3.71 -6.97 -3.86
C ASN A 253 -5.12 -6.63 -3.39
N ILE A 254 -5.30 -6.42 -2.09
CA ILE A 254 -6.59 -6.08 -1.47
C ILE A 254 -6.42 -4.75 -0.77
N ASP A 255 -7.17 -3.74 -1.24
CA ASP A 255 -7.07 -2.34 -0.78
C ASP A 255 -5.64 -1.75 -0.80
N GLY A 256 -4.83 -2.15 -1.79
CA GLY A 256 -3.44 -1.69 -1.95
C GLY A 256 -2.41 -2.50 -1.15
N LYS A 257 -2.84 -3.31 -0.18
CA LYS A 257 -1.98 -4.24 0.55
C LYS A 257 -1.82 -5.54 -0.23
N LEU A 258 -0.68 -6.21 -0.10
CA LEU A 258 -0.38 -7.45 -0.81
C LEU A 258 -0.51 -8.63 0.14
N PHE A 259 -1.29 -9.63 -0.25
CA PHE A 259 -1.53 -10.87 0.47
C PHE A 259 -1.15 -12.06 -0.41
N HIS A 260 -0.82 -13.19 0.20
CA HIS A 260 -0.63 -14.45 -0.51
C HIS A 260 -1.66 -15.48 -0.04
N VAL A 261 -2.24 -16.21 -0.99
CA VAL A 261 -3.12 -17.36 -0.74
C VAL A 261 -2.38 -18.63 -1.14
N ASN A 262 -2.27 -19.59 -0.23
CA ASN A 262 -1.59 -20.85 -0.49
C ASN A 262 -2.48 -21.87 -1.24
N GLU A 263 -1.93 -23.05 -1.55
CA GLU A 263 -2.63 -24.13 -2.27
C GLU A 263 -3.84 -24.68 -1.51
N ASP A 264 -3.83 -24.60 -0.18
CA ASP A 264 -4.95 -24.96 0.69
C ASP A 264 -6.03 -23.87 0.74
N LYS A 265 -5.90 -22.82 -0.07
CA LYS A 265 -6.77 -21.63 -0.11
C LYS A 265 -6.87 -20.90 1.23
N GLN A 266 -5.75 -20.80 1.94
CA GLN A 266 -5.64 -20.00 3.16
C GLN A 266 -4.70 -18.83 2.92
N PHE A 267 -4.95 -17.71 3.60
CA PHE A 267 -4.02 -16.61 3.61
C PHE A 267 -2.78 -16.97 4.43
N ASP A 268 -1.63 -16.71 3.85
CA ASP A 268 -0.35 -16.86 4.51
C ASP A 268 -0.07 -15.65 5.41
N HIS A 269 0.51 -15.89 6.59
CA HIS A 269 0.89 -14.87 7.57
C HIS A 269 2.10 -15.33 8.39
N ASP A 270 2.76 -14.39 9.07
CA ASP A 270 3.92 -14.65 9.96
C ASP A 270 5.05 -15.48 9.31
N LYS A 271 5.30 -15.27 8.01
CA LYS A 271 6.33 -16.01 7.26
C LYS A 271 6.88 -15.26 6.06
N PHE A 272 7.93 -15.82 5.49
CA PHE A 272 8.51 -15.37 4.22
C PHE A 272 8.00 -16.20 3.04
N ILE A 273 7.75 -15.52 1.93
CA ILE A 273 7.50 -16.13 0.62
C ILE A 273 8.52 -15.55 -0.36
N GLY A 274 9.53 -16.34 -0.71
CA GLY A 274 10.76 -15.80 -1.30
C GLY A 274 11.43 -14.84 -0.32
N SER A 275 11.76 -13.63 -0.75
CA SER A 275 12.25 -12.56 0.12
C SER A 275 11.16 -11.67 0.75
N LEU A 276 9.88 -11.93 0.47
CA LEU A 276 8.77 -11.09 0.94
C LEU A 276 8.25 -11.57 2.29
N GLU A 277 8.33 -10.71 3.31
CA GLU A 277 7.83 -10.97 4.66
C GLU A 277 6.35 -10.59 4.77
N LEU A 278 5.52 -11.51 5.27
CA LEU A 278 4.12 -11.26 5.61
C LEU A 278 3.99 -11.12 7.13
N ASP A 279 3.28 -10.09 7.57
CA ASP A 279 3.01 -9.85 8.99
C ASP A 279 1.94 -10.81 9.55
N HIS A 280 1.60 -10.62 10.82
CA HIS A 280 0.54 -11.38 11.50
C HIS A 280 -0.85 -11.19 10.87
N ASN A 281 -1.09 -10.05 10.22
CA ASN A 281 -2.34 -9.80 9.51
C ASN A 281 -2.31 -10.34 8.07
N GLY A 282 -1.23 -11.03 7.68
CA GLY A 282 -1.07 -11.71 6.39
C GLY A 282 -0.68 -10.83 5.21
N TYR A 283 -0.37 -9.55 5.42
CA TYR A 283 0.06 -8.68 4.33
C TYR A 283 1.56 -8.41 4.35
N TYR A 284 2.11 -8.16 3.16
CA TYR A 284 3.50 -7.81 2.96
C TYR A 284 3.89 -6.53 3.71
N ILE A 285 5.03 -6.60 4.39
CA ILE A 285 5.65 -5.48 5.10
C ILE A 285 7.10 -5.29 4.66
N THR A 286 7.56 -4.03 4.62
CA THR A 286 8.96 -3.69 4.39
C THR A 286 9.77 -3.59 5.67
N GLY A 287 9.12 -3.68 6.84
CA GLY A 287 9.68 -3.32 8.15
C GLY A 287 9.59 -1.80 8.46
N SER A 288 8.95 -1.01 7.60
CA SER A 288 8.72 0.43 7.81
C SER A 288 7.26 0.77 7.55
N THR A 289 6.52 1.09 8.62
CA THR A 289 5.09 1.41 8.54
C THR A 289 4.81 2.63 7.66
N GLU A 290 5.75 3.59 7.58
CA GLU A 290 5.66 4.75 6.70
C GLU A 290 5.76 4.32 5.22
N LEU A 291 6.75 3.48 4.89
CA LEU A 291 6.94 3.00 3.53
C LEU A 291 5.77 2.11 3.10
N ASP A 292 5.31 1.20 3.98
CA ASP A 292 4.16 0.33 3.74
C ASP A 292 2.91 1.14 3.37
N ALA A 293 2.63 2.23 4.09
CA ALA A 293 1.49 3.10 3.82
C ALA A 293 1.60 3.83 2.46
N LEU A 294 2.80 4.32 2.13
CA LEU A 294 3.08 4.97 0.84
C LEU A 294 2.93 3.99 -0.33
N LEU A 295 3.46 2.78 -0.19
CA LEU A 295 3.35 1.72 -1.19
C LEU A 295 1.91 1.28 -1.39
N ALA A 296 1.17 1.04 -0.30
CA ALA A 296 -0.24 0.65 -0.39
C ALA A 296 -1.09 1.71 -1.11
N SER A 297 -0.86 2.99 -0.80
CA SER A 297 -1.52 4.11 -1.48
C SER A 297 -1.19 4.16 -2.97
N ALA A 298 0.10 4.03 -3.32
CA ALA A 298 0.55 4.03 -4.70
C ALA A 298 -0.06 2.87 -5.50
N VAL A 299 0.02 1.64 -4.98
CA VAL A 299 -0.53 0.44 -5.63
C VAL A 299 -2.05 0.52 -5.76
N LYS A 300 -2.77 0.94 -4.72
CA LYS A 300 -4.23 1.14 -4.77
C LYS A 300 -4.67 2.10 -5.88
N SER A 301 -3.82 3.07 -6.25
CA SER A 301 -4.14 4.05 -7.30
C SER A 301 -4.04 3.49 -8.73
N VAL A 302 -3.31 2.39 -8.95
CA VAL A 302 -3.01 1.88 -10.31
C VAL A 302 -3.33 0.40 -10.53
N VAL A 303 -3.41 -0.41 -9.48
CA VAL A 303 -3.71 -1.84 -9.57
C VAL A 303 -5.21 -2.10 -9.43
N LYS A 304 -5.70 -3.06 -10.23
CA LYS A 304 -7.09 -3.53 -10.19
C LYS A 304 -7.12 -5.05 -10.08
N ASP A 305 -8.16 -5.59 -9.47
CA ASP A 305 -8.32 -7.04 -9.23
C ASP A 305 -8.31 -7.86 -10.52
N SER A 306 -8.76 -7.29 -11.64
CA SER A 306 -8.77 -7.96 -12.94
C SER A 306 -7.41 -8.07 -13.62
N MET A 307 -6.35 -7.47 -13.06
CA MET A 307 -5.01 -7.48 -13.66
C MET A 307 -4.27 -8.77 -13.36
N THR A 308 -3.59 -9.33 -14.37
CA THR A 308 -2.59 -10.38 -14.15
C THR A 308 -1.39 -9.83 -13.37
N GLN A 309 -0.60 -10.69 -12.73
CA GLN A 309 0.62 -10.28 -12.02
C GLN A 309 1.56 -9.43 -12.89
N GLN A 310 1.76 -9.82 -14.14
CA GLN A 310 2.59 -9.05 -15.07
C GLN A 310 1.99 -7.68 -15.42
N GLN A 311 0.65 -7.59 -15.55
CA GLN A 311 -0.03 -6.31 -15.76
C GLN A 311 0.10 -5.40 -14.54
N LYS A 312 0.06 -5.94 -13.31
CA LYS A 312 0.30 -5.18 -12.08
C LYS A 312 1.73 -4.65 -12.03
N LEU A 313 2.73 -5.48 -12.34
CA LEU A 313 4.13 -5.06 -12.44
C LEU A 313 4.31 -3.91 -13.44
N ARG A 314 3.66 -4.02 -14.60
CA ARG A 314 3.66 -2.95 -15.61
C ARG A 314 2.99 -1.67 -15.10
N ALA A 315 1.86 -1.79 -14.40
CA ALA A 315 1.13 -0.66 -13.86
C ALA A 315 1.97 0.13 -12.83
N VAL A 316 2.68 -0.56 -11.94
CA VAL A 316 3.54 0.11 -10.96
C VAL A 316 4.84 0.66 -11.58
N TYR A 317 5.34 0.05 -12.66
CA TYR A 317 6.45 0.60 -13.44
C TYR A 317 6.06 1.92 -14.13
N ASP A 318 4.89 1.94 -14.79
CA ASP A 318 4.36 3.15 -15.41
C ASP A 318 3.98 4.22 -14.38
N TYR A 319 3.49 3.82 -13.19
CA TYR A 319 3.30 4.74 -12.06
C TYR A 319 4.62 5.43 -11.72
N ALA A 320 5.71 4.68 -11.52
CA ALA A 320 7.00 5.27 -11.19
C ALA A 320 7.45 6.28 -12.25
N LYS A 321 7.39 5.91 -13.53
CA LYS A 321 7.77 6.78 -14.66
C LYS A 321 7.00 8.09 -14.73
N ASN A 322 5.71 8.03 -14.47
CA ASN A 322 4.80 9.16 -14.66
C ASN A 322 4.69 10.05 -13.42
N THR A 323 4.86 9.49 -12.23
CA THR A 323 4.71 10.21 -10.95
C THR A 323 5.98 10.93 -10.55
N PHE A 324 7.14 10.31 -10.75
CA PHE A 324 8.38 10.81 -10.15
C PHE A 324 9.18 11.72 -11.08
N GLY A 325 9.78 12.73 -10.45
CA GLY A 325 10.76 13.63 -11.05
C GLY A 325 12.19 13.21 -10.71
N TYR A 326 13.11 13.74 -11.49
CA TYR A 326 14.53 13.57 -11.20
C TYR A 326 14.98 14.60 -10.16
N LEU A 327 15.61 14.12 -9.09
CA LEU A 327 16.40 14.97 -8.20
C LEU A 327 17.84 14.94 -8.74
N GLY A 328 18.43 16.10 -9.02
CA GLY A 328 19.90 16.20 -9.13
C GLY A 328 20.58 15.67 -7.86
N ILE A 329 21.90 15.48 -7.86
CA ILE A 329 22.62 14.64 -6.88
C ILE A 329 22.17 14.75 -5.42
N GLY A 330 22.05 13.55 -4.81
CA GLY A 330 22.49 13.20 -3.46
C GLY A 330 23.11 11.79 -3.53
N ALA A 331 24.15 11.47 -2.78
CA ALA A 331 24.69 10.10 -2.75
C ALA A 331 23.86 9.25 -1.78
N ALA A 332 23.37 8.09 -2.24
CA ALA A 332 22.94 7.05 -1.31
C ALA A 332 24.20 6.30 -0.85
N ASP A 333 24.44 6.23 0.45
CA ASP A 333 25.50 5.38 1.00
C ASP A 333 25.04 3.91 0.91
N THR A 334 25.31 3.29 -0.24
CA THR A 334 24.88 1.91 -0.53
C THR A 334 25.62 0.86 0.30
N SER A 335 26.60 1.25 1.12
CA SER A 335 27.23 0.35 2.10
C SER A 335 26.32 0.06 3.29
N LYS A 336 25.35 0.94 3.57
CA LYS A 336 24.36 0.74 4.64
C LYS A 336 23.29 -0.24 4.19
N SER A 337 22.96 -1.23 5.01
CA SER A 337 21.97 -2.25 4.67
C SER A 337 20.56 -1.70 4.44
N ASP A 338 20.25 -0.50 4.94
CA ASP A 338 18.94 0.16 4.84
C ASP A 338 18.84 1.19 3.70
N TRP A 339 19.90 1.36 2.89
CA TRP A 339 19.96 2.43 1.87
C TRP A 339 18.74 2.43 0.94
N ALA A 340 18.27 1.25 0.52
CA ALA A 340 17.14 1.11 -0.40
C ALA A 340 15.83 1.51 0.30
N LEU A 341 15.64 1.12 1.56
CA LEU A 341 14.44 1.46 2.32
C LEU A 341 14.31 2.98 2.51
N THR A 342 15.39 3.64 2.91
CA THR A 342 15.43 5.12 3.04
C THR A 342 15.19 5.80 1.70
N SER A 343 15.92 5.37 0.65
CA SER A 343 15.84 5.99 -0.68
C SER A 343 14.46 5.85 -1.31
N ALA A 344 13.79 4.71 -1.12
CA ALA A 344 12.41 4.51 -1.56
C ALA A 344 11.44 5.41 -0.79
N THR A 345 11.55 5.43 0.54
CA THR A 345 10.68 6.25 1.41
C THR A 345 10.74 7.72 1.04
N ASP A 346 11.95 8.27 0.91
CA ASP A 346 12.15 9.68 0.56
C ASP A 346 11.60 10.02 -0.84
N MET A 347 11.78 9.12 -1.80
CA MET A 347 11.27 9.33 -3.16
C MET A 347 9.75 9.28 -3.25
N LEU A 348 9.12 8.32 -2.57
CA LEU A 348 7.66 8.24 -2.51
C LEU A 348 7.04 9.46 -1.80
N LYS A 349 7.75 10.10 -0.86
CA LYS A 349 7.29 11.31 -0.16
C LYS A 349 7.50 12.59 -0.97
N THR A 350 8.70 12.77 -1.53
CA THR A 350 9.10 14.02 -2.18
C THR A 350 8.76 14.06 -3.67
N HIS A 351 8.38 12.91 -4.23
CA HIS A 351 8.18 12.67 -5.65
C HIS A 351 9.42 12.98 -6.51
N LYS A 352 10.62 12.99 -5.90
CA LYS A 352 11.88 13.23 -6.58
C LYS A 352 12.92 12.22 -6.10
N GLY A 353 13.76 11.74 -7.02
CA GLY A 353 14.82 10.79 -6.68
C GLY A 353 15.98 10.80 -7.66
N ASN A 354 17.14 10.35 -7.18
CA ASN A 354 18.31 10.00 -8.00
C ASN A 354 18.21 8.53 -8.48
N CYS A 355 19.22 8.03 -9.20
CA CYS A 355 19.21 6.66 -9.73
C CYS A 355 18.97 5.56 -8.65
N TYR A 356 19.60 5.69 -7.48
CA TYR A 356 19.39 4.78 -6.35
C TYR A 356 17.97 4.83 -5.81
N SER A 357 17.42 6.04 -5.64
CA SER A 357 16.03 6.25 -5.24
C SER A 357 15.05 5.61 -6.24
N TRP A 358 15.27 5.79 -7.54
CA TRP A 358 14.40 5.21 -8.57
C TRP A 358 14.44 3.69 -8.57
N ALA A 359 15.63 3.09 -8.47
CA ALA A 359 15.79 1.65 -8.36
C ALA A 359 15.15 1.11 -7.07
N ALA A 360 15.33 1.79 -5.94
CA ALA A 360 14.74 1.38 -4.68
C ALA A 360 13.21 1.53 -4.68
N GLY A 361 12.70 2.69 -5.12
CA GLY A 361 11.27 2.99 -5.19
C GLY A 361 10.54 1.99 -6.10
N PHE A 362 11.07 1.71 -7.29
CA PHE A 362 10.47 0.70 -8.16
C PHE A 362 10.62 -0.73 -7.60
N THR A 363 11.75 -1.07 -6.96
CA THR A 363 11.92 -2.36 -6.27
C THR A 363 10.80 -2.59 -5.26
N TYR A 364 10.54 -1.64 -4.36
CA TYR A 364 9.49 -1.80 -3.35
C TYR A 364 8.07 -1.77 -3.95
N LEU A 365 7.83 -0.99 -5.01
CA LEU A 365 6.58 -1.03 -5.75
C LEU A 365 6.35 -2.41 -6.42
N ALA A 366 7.40 -3.02 -6.99
CA ALA A 366 7.35 -4.35 -7.57
C ALA A 366 7.12 -5.44 -6.50
N ARG A 367 7.76 -5.30 -5.33
CA ARG A 367 7.51 -6.16 -4.16
C ARG A 367 6.06 -6.05 -3.70
N GLN A 368 5.48 -4.84 -3.63
CA GLN A 368 4.08 -4.61 -3.28
C GLN A 368 3.08 -5.23 -4.27
N VAL A 369 3.53 -5.70 -5.43
CA VAL A 369 2.69 -6.47 -6.37
C VAL A 369 3.16 -7.91 -6.54
N GLY A 370 3.95 -8.45 -5.60
CA GLY A 370 4.24 -9.89 -5.47
C GLY A 370 5.47 -10.37 -6.22
N PHE A 371 6.40 -9.48 -6.60
CA PHE A 371 7.65 -9.86 -7.23
C PHE A 371 8.83 -9.77 -6.26
N ASP A 372 9.66 -10.80 -6.25
CA ASP A 372 10.94 -10.81 -5.52
C ASP A 372 11.96 -9.93 -6.25
N ALA A 373 11.83 -8.63 -6.04
CA ALA A 373 12.64 -7.60 -6.68
C ALA A 373 13.81 -7.18 -5.79
N GLN A 374 14.93 -6.80 -6.40
CA GLN A 374 16.10 -6.27 -5.71
C GLN A 374 16.61 -5.01 -6.40
N ALA A 375 16.99 -4.01 -5.61
CA ALA A 375 17.68 -2.83 -6.11
C ALA A 375 19.17 -3.14 -6.16
N ILE A 376 19.76 -3.09 -7.35
CA ILE A 376 21.15 -3.44 -7.59
C ILE A 376 21.93 -2.16 -7.87
N PRO A 377 22.86 -1.75 -6.97
CA PRO A 377 23.85 -0.74 -7.29
C PRO A 377 24.92 -1.34 -8.19
N GLY A 378 25.47 -0.56 -9.12
CA GLY A 378 26.54 -1.01 -10.00
C GLY A 378 26.93 0.05 -11.01
N THR A 379 27.27 -0.38 -12.22
CA THR A 379 27.70 0.49 -13.30
C THR A 379 26.75 0.35 -14.49
N GLY A 380 26.16 1.47 -14.92
CA GLY A 380 25.37 1.56 -16.14
C GLY A 380 26.24 1.89 -17.35
N VAL A 381 25.97 1.30 -18.51
CA VAL A 381 26.69 1.50 -19.77
C VAL A 381 25.73 2.05 -20.82
N SER A 382 26.03 3.24 -21.34
CA SER A 382 25.21 3.89 -22.35
C SER A 382 25.29 3.16 -23.71
N PRO A 383 24.35 3.42 -24.63
CA PRO A 383 24.43 2.87 -26.00
C PRO A 383 25.67 3.31 -26.78
N LYS A 384 26.38 4.36 -26.33
CA LYS A 384 27.66 4.82 -26.88
C LYS A 384 28.88 4.18 -26.20
N GLY A 385 28.67 3.26 -25.25
CA GLY A 385 29.73 2.56 -24.51
C GLY A 385 30.29 3.32 -23.32
N SER A 386 29.71 4.46 -22.93
CA SER A 386 30.15 5.22 -21.76
C SER A 386 29.61 4.63 -20.47
N GLU A 387 30.44 4.50 -19.44
CA GLU A 387 30.00 3.91 -18.17
C GLU A 387 29.96 4.93 -17.03
N SER A 388 29.02 4.70 -16.10
CA SER A 388 28.75 5.55 -14.94
C SER A 388 28.26 4.72 -13.76
N VAL A 389 28.43 5.23 -12.54
CA VAL A 389 27.71 4.69 -11.38
C VAL A 389 26.21 4.76 -11.63
N HIS A 390 25.49 3.70 -11.29
CA HIS A 390 24.05 3.60 -11.54
C HIS A 390 23.40 2.56 -10.63
N ALA A 391 22.08 2.55 -10.58
CA ALA A 391 21.32 1.49 -9.94
C ALA A 391 20.08 1.12 -10.77
N TRP A 392 19.71 -0.16 -10.74
CA TRP A 392 18.53 -0.67 -11.44
C TRP A 392 17.78 -1.67 -10.55
N THR A 393 16.57 -2.05 -10.95
CA THR A 393 15.84 -3.14 -10.31
C THR A 393 16.04 -4.43 -11.09
N GLU A 394 16.34 -5.52 -10.39
CA GLU A 394 16.39 -6.86 -10.95
C GLU A 394 15.27 -7.72 -10.34
N ILE A 395 14.59 -8.49 -11.18
CA ILE A 395 13.57 -9.47 -10.76
C ILE A 395 13.89 -10.79 -11.47
N THR A 396 14.00 -11.88 -10.70
CA THR A 396 14.18 -13.22 -11.28
C THR A 396 12.81 -13.88 -11.42
N ILE A 397 12.43 -14.20 -12.66
CA ILE A 397 11.16 -14.86 -12.99
C ILE A 397 11.52 -16.15 -13.73
N ASP A 398 11.10 -17.29 -13.17
CA ASP A 398 11.38 -18.63 -13.71
C ASP A 398 12.87 -18.86 -14.02
N GLY A 399 13.75 -18.44 -13.10
CA GLY A 399 15.20 -18.54 -13.23
C GLY A 399 15.85 -17.56 -14.21
N THR A 400 15.06 -16.70 -14.86
CA THR A 400 15.57 -15.65 -15.76
C THR A 400 15.61 -14.32 -15.04
N ALA A 401 16.80 -13.71 -14.96
CA ALA A 401 16.98 -12.37 -14.42
C ALA A 401 16.54 -11.30 -15.43
N TYR A 402 15.60 -10.45 -15.04
CA TYR A 402 15.12 -9.31 -15.81
C TYR A 402 15.52 -8.01 -15.13
N THR A 403 16.02 -7.06 -15.91
CA THR A 403 16.33 -5.70 -15.49
C THR A 403 15.19 -4.75 -15.81
N PHE A 404 15.04 -3.76 -14.92
CA PHE A 404 14.05 -2.71 -15.00
C PHE A 404 14.68 -1.38 -14.62
N ASP A 405 14.45 -0.38 -15.46
CA ASP A 405 15.02 0.95 -15.23
C ASP A 405 14.03 2.05 -15.65
N PRO A 406 13.06 2.38 -14.78
CA PRO A 406 12.07 3.41 -15.08
C PRO A 406 12.65 4.83 -15.10
N GLN A 407 13.81 5.03 -14.45
CA GLN A 407 14.48 6.33 -14.45
C GLN A 407 14.96 6.68 -15.85
N ILE A 408 15.73 5.80 -16.49
CA ILE A 408 16.28 6.08 -17.82
C ILE A 408 15.16 6.39 -18.80
N GLU A 409 14.10 5.56 -18.83
CA GLU A 409 12.96 5.82 -19.71
C GLU A 409 12.29 7.18 -19.44
N SER A 410 12.08 7.53 -18.17
CA SER A 410 11.37 8.78 -17.81
C SER A 410 12.24 10.01 -18.08
N VAL A 411 13.49 9.99 -17.63
CA VAL A 411 14.40 11.15 -17.67
C VAL A 411 14.90 11.40 -19.09
N TYR A 412 15.32 10.37 -19.82
CA TYR A 412 15.88 10.56 -21.17
C TYR A 412 14.82 11.00 -22.17
N LYS A 413 13.58 10.52 -22.02
CA LYS A 413 12.46 11.03 -22.81
C LYS A 413 12.21 12.51 -22.54
N LYS A 414 12.21 12.92 -21.27
CA LYS A 414 11.92 14.32 -20.88
C LYS A 414 13.05 15.28 -21.25
N ARG A 415 14.31 14.88 -21.10
CA ARG A 415 15.49 15.75 -21.31
C ARG A 415 16.04 15.71 -22.72
N TYR A 416 16.15 14.52 -23.30
CA TYR A 416 16.83 14.30 -24.59
C TYR A 416 15.88 13.90 -25.73
N ASN A 417 14.57 13.76 -25.45
CA ASN A 417 13.57 13.25 -26.40
C ASN A 417 13.92 11.83 -26.94
N GLU A 418 14.64 11.04 -26.15
CA GLU A 418 15.03 9.67 -26.47
C GLU A 418 14.09 8.67 -25.77
N ASN A 419 13.54 7.71 -26.50
CA ASN A 419 12.64 6.70 -25.93
C ASN A 419 13.36 5.35 -25.87
N TYR A 420 13.49 4.82 -24.67
CA TYR A 420 13.99 3.46 -24.42
C TYR A 420 12.85 2.56 -23.93
N ASP A 421 12.94 1.27 -24.23
CA ASP A 421 12.12 0.23 -23.60
C ASP A 421 13.05 -0.64 -22.75
N LEU A 422 12.94 -0.46 -21.45
CA LEU A 422 13.73 -1.05 -20.37
C LEU A 422 12.81 -1.74 -19.35
N PHE A 423 11.55 -1.99 -19.72
CA PHE A 423 10.66 -2.83 -18.95
C PHE A 423 10.96 -4.31 -19.23
N MET A 424 11.30 -5.06 -18.18
CA MET A 424 11.45 -6.52 -18.21
C MET A 424 12.39 -7.00 -19.32
N LYS A 425 13.58 -6.40 -19.42
CA LYS A 425 14.62 -6.85 -20.36
C LYS A 425 15.47 -7.91 -19.70
N LYS A 426 15.83 -8.98 -20.41
CA LYS A 426 16.75 -9.96 -19.82
C LYS A 426 18.08 -9.27 -19.52
N TYR A 427 18.70 -9.65 -18.41
CA TYR A 427 20.00 -9.11 -18.04
C TYR A 427 21.00 -9.33 -19.19
N GLY A 428 21.63 -8.24 -19.65
CA GLY A 428 22.55 -8.25 -20.80
C GLY A 428 21.92 -8.04 -22.18
N GLU A 429 20.58 -8.04 -22.30
CA GLU A 429 19.88 -7.82 -23.58
C GLU A 429 19.28 -6.41 -23.72
N ALA A 430 19.31 -5.61 -22.65
CA ALA A 430 18.86 -4.23 -22.69
C ALA A 430 19.79 -3.36 -23.55
N VAL A 431 19.22 -2.36 -24.22
CA VAL A 431 19.99 -1.37 -25.01
C VAL A 431 20.96 -0.58 -24.13
N TRP A 432 20.62 -0.41 -22.86
CA TRP A 432 21.51 0.04 -21.81
C TRP A 432 22.16 -1.16 -21.13
N GLY A 433 23.49 -1.16 -21.03
CA GLY A 433 24.23 -2.20 -20.34
C GLY A 433 24.23 -1.99 -18.83
N TYR A 434 24.27 -3.09 -18.08
CA TYR A 434 24.34 -3.08 -16.61
C TYR A 434 25.46 -4.03 -16.18
N LYS A 435 26.38 -3.52 -15.36
CA LYS A 435 27.47 -4.30 -14.76
C LYS A 435 27.30 -4.32 -13.26
N LYS A 436 27.13 -5.51 -12.69
CA LYS A 436 27.12 -5.74 -11.24
C LYS A 436 28.49 -5.37 -10.65
N PRO A 437 28.56 -4.93 -9.38
CA PRO A 437 29.83 -4.65 -8.72
C PRO A 437 30.65 -5.94 -8.69
N GLU A 438 31.87 -5.91 -9.20
CA GLU A 438 32.85 -6.97 -8.91
C GLU A 438 33.34 -6.77 -7.47
N VAL A 439 33.30 -7.83 -6.66
CA VAL A 439 33.95 -7.81 -5.34
C VAL A 439 35.44 -7.97 -5.58
N SER A 440 36.14 -6.85 -5.75
CA SER A 440 37.60 -6.81 -5.70
C SER A 440 38.04 -5.64 -4.83
N GLU A 441 38.90 -5.92 -3.85
CA GLU A 441 39.66 -4.88 -3.17
C GLU A 441 40.49 -4.10 -4.21
N PRO A 442 40.56 -2.76 -4.15
CA PRO A 442 41.42 -2.03 -5.04
C PRO A 442 42.89 -2.28 -4.64
N GLU A 443 43.63 -3.01 -5.47
CA GLU A 443 45.07 -2.76 -5.55
C GLU A 443 45.27 -1.33 -6.05
N GLN A 444 45.93 -0.49 -5.24
CA GLN A 444 46.38 0.82 -5.70
C GLN A 444 47.62 0.64 -6.60
N PRO A 445 47.58 1.05 -7.87
CA PRO A 445 48.78 1.19 -8.67
C PRO A 445 49.48 2.53 -8.36
N GLU A 446 50.80 2.57 -8.59
CA GLU A 446 51.58 3.81 -8.52
C GLU A 446 51.05 4.84 -9.54
N THR A 447 50.77 6.03 -9.03
CA THR A 447 50.12 7.12 -9.76
C THR A 447 51.07 7.80 -10.75
N VAL A 448 50.58 8.02 -11.98
CA VAL A 448 51.12 9.08 -12.83
C VAL A 448 50.89 10.40 -12.08
N LYS A 449 51.96 11.15 -11.78
CA LYS A 449 51.86 12.40 -11.04
C LYS A 449 51.02 13.42 -11.81
N VAL A 450 50.02 13.99 -11.14
CA VAL A 450 49.24 15.13 -11.63
C VAL A 450 50.17 16.32 -11.86
N ASP A 451 49.99 17.03 -12.97
CA ASP A 451 50.71 18.27 -13.24
C ASP A 451 50.27 19.36 -12.24
N GLU A 452 51.17 19.74 -11.33
CA GLU A 452 50.88 20.68 -10.25
C GLU A 452 50.34 22.04 -10.73
N LYS A 453 50.71 22.47 -11.95
CA LYS A 453 50.21 23.73 -12.52
C LYS A 453 48.78 23.59 -13.03
N LEU A 454 48.45 22.47 -13.65
CA LEU A 454 47.07 22.16 -14.04
C LEU A 454 46.18 21.96 -12.82
N SER A 455 46.71 21.30 -11.78
CA SER A 455 46.03 21.14 -10.50
C SER A 455 45.66 22.46 -9.83
N ALA A 456 46.65 23.35 -9.71
CA ALA A 456 46.43 24.69 -9.19
C ALA A 456 45.45 25.51 -10.05
N LEU A 457 45.36 25.22 -11.35
CA LEU A 457 44.38 25.84 -12.23
C LEU A 457 42.97 25.29 -11.99
N VAL A 458 42.79 23.97 -11.88
CA VAL A 458 41.48 23.35 -11.57
C VAL A 458 40.91 23.88 -10.26
N SER A 459 41.74 24.02 -9.23
CA SER A 459 41.36 24.66 -7.96
C SER A 459 40.82 26.08 -8.15
N LYS A 460 41.43 26.88 -9.03
CA LYS A 460 40.96 28.24 -9.37
C LYS A 460 39.69 28.23 -10.23
N ILE A 461 39.51 27.21 -11.06
CA ILE A 461 38.29 27.05 -11.86
C ILE A 461 37.10 26.83 -10.92
N TYR A 462 37.21 25.92 -9.94
CA TYR A 462 36.16 25.69 -8.93
C TYR A 462 35.90 26.90 -8.05
N GLY A 463 36.95 27.66 -7.67
CA GLY A 463 36.83 28.93 -6.97
C GLY A 463 35.93 28.86 -5.73
N ALA A 464 34.92 29.74 -5.68
CA ALA A 464 33.94 29.86 -4.59
C ALA A 464 32.78 28.85 -4.67
N HIS A 465 32.70 28.05 -5.73
CA HIS A 465 31.75 26.96 -5.90
C HIS A 465 32.46 25.59 -5.95
N PRO A 466 33.23 25.22 -4.90
CA PRO A 466 33.80 23.88 -4.80
C PRO A 466 32.67 22.87 -4.53
N PHE A 467 32.78 21.67 -5.09
CA PHE A 467 31.82 20.60 -4.84
C PHE A 467 32.35 19.60 -3.81
N GLY A 468 31.57 19.36 -2.74
CA GLY A 468 31.62 18.14 -1.94
C GLY A 468 32.84 17.89 -1.02
N GLY A 469 33.02 18.67 0.05
CA GLY A 469 33.57 18.23 1.36
C GLY A 469 34.95 17.54 1.48
N MET A 470 35.62 17.15 0.40
CA MET A 470 36.92 16.49 0.36
C MET A 470 37.80 17.22 -0.67
N GLY A 471 39.12 17.00 -0.66
CA GLY A 471 40.07 17.81 -1.43
C GLY A 471 39.81 17.83 -2.94
N VAL A 472 40.56 18.64 -3.68
CA VAL A 472 40.57 18.59 -5.16
C VAL A 472 41.34 17.34 -5.59
N ALA A 473 40.84 16.15 -5.26
CA ALA A 473 41.47 14.93 -5.74
C ALA A 473 41.41 14.96 -7.26
N GLU A 474 42.52 14.62 -7.90
CA GLU A 474 42.72 14.83 -9.32
C GLU A 474 43.46 13.63 -9.88
N GLU A 475 43.09 13.23 -11.09
CA GLU A 475 43.76 12.18 -11.82
C GLU A 475 44.45 12.74 -13.05
N ALA A 476 45.68 12.27 -13.28
CA ALA A 476 46.40 12.55 -14.52
C ALA A 476 45.72 11.80 -15.67
N LEU A 477 45.41 12.52 -16.75
CA LEU A 477 44.88 11.95 -17.99
C LEU A 477 46.02 11.49 -18.90
N TYR A 478 45.77 10.45 -19.69
CA TYR A 478 46.69 9.95 -20.71
C TYR A 478 45.92 9.21 -21.82
N ASN A 479 46.56 8.94 -22.96
CA ASN A 479 45.91 8.52 -24.22
C ASN A 479 45.61 7.00 -24.36
N GLY A 480 45.58 6.22 -23.27
CA GLY A 480 45.42 4.76 -23.34
C GLY A 480 44.87 4.14 -22.05
N MET A 481 44.90 2.80 -21.93
CA MET A 481 44.80 2.13 -20.63
C MET A 481 46.13 2.28 -19.89
N GLY A 482 46.09 2.44 -18.57
CA GLY A 482 47.32 2.58 -17.79
C GLY A 482 48.19 1.35 -17.94
N GLU A 483 49.46 1.46 -17.50
CA GLU A 483 50.36 0.30 -17.48
C GLU A 483 49.81 -0.84 -16.60
N ASP A 484 48.89 -0.51 -15.69
CA ASP A 484 48.13 -1.41 -14.83
C ASP A 484 46.96 -2.12 -15.52
N GLY A 485 46.63 -1.76 -16.77
CA GLY A 485 45.48 -2.28 -17.49
C GLY A 485 44.11 -1.93 -16.88
N MET A 486 44.05 -1.06 -15.87
CA MET A 486 42.85 -0.75 -15.10
C MET A 486 42.60 0.76 -15.00
N SER A 487 43.65 1.56 -15.02
CA SER A 487 43.53 3.01 -15.09
C SER A 487 42.85 3.41 -16.39
N ARG A 488 42.00 4.42 -16.28
CA ARG A 488 41.10 4.87 -17.35
C ARG A 488 41.73 6.02 -18.12
N GLY A 489 41.79 5.90 -19.44
CA GLY A 489 42.39 6.90 -20.33
C GLY A 489 41.46 7.99 -20.81
N LEU A 490 41.95 8.78 -21.76
CA LEU A 490 41.21 9.87 -22.41
C LEU A 490 39.86 9.43 -22.99
N PHE A 491 39.81 8.24 -23.61
CA PHE A 491 38.57 7.70 -24.18
C PHE A 491 37.48 7.56 -23.14
N TRP A 492 37.86 7.08 -21.95
CA TRP A 492 36.93 6.95 -20.85
C TRP A 492 36.34 8.31 -20.51
N TYR A 493 37.18 9.32 -20.27
CA TYR A 493 36.75 10.63 -19.78
C TYR A 493 36.03 11.47 -20.82
N LEU A 494 36.45 11.42 -22.08
CA LEU A 494 36.03 12.37 -23.12
C LEU A 494 35.46 11.73 -24.40
N GLY A 495 35.32 10.39 -24.43
CA GLY A 495 34.74 9.67 -25.57
C GLY A 495 35.66 9.59 -26.80
N THR A 496 36.97 9.84 -26.64
CA THR A 496 37.95 9.85 -27.73
C THR A 496 39.37 9.55 -27.23
N ASP A 497 40.17 8.79 -27.99
CA ASP A 497 41.56 8.41 -27.69
C ASP A 497 42.61 9.01 -28.63
N ASP A 498 42.17 9.69 -29.69
CA ASP A 498 43.04 10.15 -30.79
C ASP A 498 43.50 11.61 -30.66
N ILE A 499 43.22 12.24 -29.53
CA ILE A 499 43.72 13.58 -29.18
C ILE A 499 45.03 13.42 -28.40
N LYS A 500 46.10 14.04 -28.90
CA LYS A 500 47.40 14.07 -28.22
C LYS A 500 47.58 15.37 -27.44
N PHE A 501 47.97 15.27 -26.17
CA PHE A 501 48.21 16.40 -25.27
C PHE A 501 49.48 16.16 -24.44
N GLU A 502 50.08 17.22 -23.90
CA GLU A 502 51.30 17.18 -23.09
C GLU A 502 51.04 16.77 -21.63
N ALA A 503 49.94 17.28 -21.06
CA ALA A 503 49.49 16.94 -19.71
C ALA A 503 47.97 17.18 -19.62
N GLY A 504 47.29 16.40 -18.79
CA GLY A 504 45.86 16.54 -18.58
C GLY A 504 45.47 16.15 -17.16
N VAL A 505 44.42 16.78 -16.65
CA VAL A 505 43.89 16.54 -15.32
C VAL A 505 42.37 16.42 -15.35
N ALA A 506 41.84 15.45 -14.62
CA ALA A 506 40.43 15.26 -14.37
C ALA A 506 40.14 15.49 -12.88
N SER A 507 39.11 16.27 -12.57
CA SER A 507 38.65 16.49 -11.19
C SER A 507 38.09 15.21 -10.54
N GLU A 508 38.04 15.14 -9.22
CA GLU A 508 37.41 14.04 -8.46
C GLU A 508 36.00 13.72 -8.93
N SER A 509 35.19 14.74 -9.19
CA SER A 509 33.84 14.57 -9.70
C SER A 509 33.81 13.87 -11.06
N MET A 510 34.83 14.10 -11.90
CA MET A 510 34.98 13.43 -13.20
C MET A 510 35.34 11.95 -13.01
N ILE A 511 36.16 11.64 -12.01
CA ILE A 511 36.60 10.28 -11.65
C ILE A 511 35.43 9.47 -11.09
N THR A 512 34.72 10.07 -10.13
CA THR A 512 33.61 9.45 -9.40
C THR A 512 32.26 9.56 -10.13
N SER A 513 32.26 10.12 -11.34
CA SER A 513 31.06 10.31 -12.17
C SER A 513 29.96 11.16 -11.48
N GLN A 514 30.37 12.23 -10.80
CA GLN A 514 29.51 13.20 -10.11
C GLN A 514 29.34 14.51 -10.91
N ALA A 515 28.41 15.36 -10.47
CA ALA A 515 28.18 16.69 -11.04
C ALA A 515 29.41 17.60 -10.84
N HIS A 516 29.46 18.73 -11.54
CA HIS A 516 30.57 19.69 -11.44
C HIS A 516 31.90 19.15 -11.97
N SER A 517 31.86 18.22 -12.93
CA SER A 517 33.04 17.56 -13.47
C SER A 517 33.84 18.49 -14.40
N ILE A 518 35.14 18.63 -14.14
CA ILE A 518 36.07 19.46 -14.94
C ILE A 518 37.23 18.60 -15.45
N VAL A 519 37.58 18.79 -16.72
CA VAL A 519 38.83 18.29 -17.31
C VAL A 519 39.61 19.45 -17.91
N VAL A 520 40.91 19.52 -17.62
CA VAL A 520 41.82 20.50 -18.24
C VAL A 520 42.95 19.76 -18.95
N LEU A 521 43.18 20.10 -20.21
CA LEU A 521 44.24 19.53 -21.07
C LEU A 521 45.20 20.64 -21.53
N ARG A 522 46.51 20.32 -21.60
CA ARG A 522 47.56 21.19 -22.12
C ARG A 522 48.17 20.62 -23.39
N PHE A 523 48.32 21.46 -24.42
CA PHE A 523 48.81 21.10 -25.75
C PHE A 523 50.14 21.79 -26.08
N ALA A 524 50.83 21.33 -27.12
CA ALA A 524 52.11 21.90 -27.52
C ALA A 524 51.98 23.34 -28.02
N ASP A 525 50.86 23.66 -28.69
CA ASP A 525 50.55 24.98 -29.22
C ASP A 525 49.04 25.28 -29.20
N GLU A 526 48.71 26.55 -29.44
CA GLU A 526 47.34 27.06 -29.42
C GLU A 526 46.47 26.50 -30.55
N LYS A 527 47.06 26.17 -31.70
CA LYS A 527 46.32 25.58 -32.82
C LYS A 527 45.84 24.17 -32.46
N GLN A 528 46.71 23.35 -31.87
CA GLN A 528 46.35 22.02 -31.39
C GLN A 528 45.26 22.06 -30.31
N ALA A 529 45.33 23.01 -29.38
CA ALA A 529 44.29 23.20 -28.37
C ALA A 529 42.94 23.59 -29.00
N ALA A 530 42.93 24.48 -30.00
CA ALA A 530 41.71 24.87 -30.70
C ALA A 530 41.10 23.71 -31.50
N ASP A 531 41.91 22.94 -32.23
CA ASP A 531 41.48 21.78 -33.00
C ASP A 531 40.90 20.69 -32.07
N ALA A 532 41.55 20.44 -30.93
CA ALA A 532 41.08 19.50 -29.92
C ALA A 532 39.75 19.97 -29.28
N ALA A 533 39.63 21.25 -28.93
CA ALA A 533 38.38 21.78 -28.38
C ALA A 533 37.20 21.66 -29.35
N ALA A 534 37.42 21.92 -30.65
CA ALA A 534 36.39 21.76 -31.67
C ALA A 534 35.91 20.30 -31.78
N LYS A 535 36.84 19.34 -31.68
CA LYS A 535 36.52 17.92 -31.68
C LYS A 535 35.77 17.50 -30.42
N LEU A 536 36.26 17.89 -29.25
CA LEU A 536 35.68 17.53 -27.95
C LEU A 536 34.23 17.99 -27.79
N LYS A 537 33.84 19.10 -28.42
CA LYS A 537 32.41 19.52 -28.50
C LYS A 537 31.49 18.47 -29.12
N THR A 538 32.04 17.55 -29.90
CA THR A 538 31.26 16.52 -30.62
C THR A 538 31.47 15.11 -30.08
N THR A 539 32.59 14.86 -29.39
CA THR A 539 32.94 13.52 -28.87
C THR A 539 32.57 13.33 -27.41
N VAL A 540 32.60 14.40 -26.61
CA VAL A 540 32.23 14.31 -25.19
C VAL A 540 30.75 13.98 -25.09
N ASP A 541 30.44 12.87 -24.43
CA ASP A 541 29.07 12.46 -24.17
C ASP A 541 28.61 13.01 -22.81
N PRO A 542 27.81 14.10 -22.75
CA PRO A 542 27.29 14.61 -21.48
C PRO A 542 26.40 13.58 -20.76
N ARG A 543 25.94 12.54 -21.47
CA ARG A 543 25.11 11.44 -20.94
C ARG A 543 25.93 10.34 -20.24
N LYS A 544 27.27 10.44 -20.24
CA LYS A 544 28.14 9.55 -19.44
C LYS A 544 27.91 9.73 -17.94
N TRP A 545 27.30 10.82 -17.48
CA TRP A 545 26.94 11.02 -16.07
C TRP A 545 25.46 10.72 -15.85
N ILE A 546 25.11 9.44 -15.92
CA ILE A 546 23.72 8.93 -15.88
C ILE A 546 22.96 9.41 -14.63
N CYS A 547 23.66 9.50 -13.49
CA CYS A 547 23.14 9.99 -12.22
C CYS A 547 23.33 11.50 -11.98
N VAL A 548 23.66 12.28 -13.01
CA VAL A 548 23.70 13.75 -12.97
C VAL A 548 22.78 14.36 -14.02
N GLY A 549 22.79 13.79 -15.23
CA GLY A 549 22.05 14.30 -16.39
C GLY A 549 22.52 15.71 -16.76
N VAL A 550 23.64 15.81 -17.47
CA VAL A 550 24.13 17.08 -18.03
C VAL A 550 23.50 17.26 -19.41
N ASP A 551 22.97 18.45 -19.70
CA ASP A 551 22.34 18.75 -20.99
C ASP A 551 23.39 18.96 -22.09
N GLU A 552 24.46 19.70 -21.80
CA GLU A 552 25.57 19.95 -22.74
C GLU A 552 26.93 20.02 -22.03
N ALA A 553 27.95 19.38 -22.61
CA ALA A 553 29.33 19.58 -22.18
C ALA A 553 29.87 20.91 -22.74
N LYS A 554 30.31 21.80 -21.85
CA LYS A 554 30.91 23.08 -22.25
C LYS A 554 32.39 22.89 -22.49
N VAL A 555 32.84 23.13 -23.73
CA VAL A 555 34.25 22.99 -24.12
C VAL A 555 34.80 24.32 -24.62
N VAL A 556 35.87 24.79 -23.99
CA VAL A 556 36.54 26.07 -24.32
C VAL A 556 38.05 25.88 -24.35
N SER A 557 38.72 26.49 -25.31
CA SER A 557 40.19 26.63 -25.33
C SER A 557 40.62 28.06 -25.02
N LYS A 558 41.81 28.20 -24.41
CA LYS A 558 42.52 29.48 -24.25
C LYS A 558 44.02 29.22 -24.25
N GLY A 559 44.74 29.86 -25.18
CA GLY A 559 46.17 29.59 -25.37
C GLY A 559 46.41 28.09 -25.63
N LYS A 560 47.31 27.48 -24.88
CA LYS A 560 47.64 26.05 -25.00
C LYS A 560 46.70 25.12 -24.22
N LEU A 561 45.64 25.65 -23.59
CA LEU A 561 44.78 24.90 -22.68
C LEU A 561 43.38 24.67 -23.27
N VAL A 562 42.80 23.52 -22.95
CA VAL A 562 41.39 23.19 -23.18
C VAL A 562 40.76 22.84 -21.85
N CYS A 563 39.57 23.38 -21.59
CA CYS A 563 38.73 23.05 -20.45
C CYS A 563 37.42 22.45 -20.94
N VAL A 564 37.07 21.30 -20.39
CA VAL A 564 35.78 20.62 -20.56
C VAL A 564 35.05 20.68 -19.22
N VAL A 565 33.83 21.19 -19.23
CA VAL A 565 32.98 21.32 -18.04
C VAL A 565 31.67 20.59 -18.29
N MET A 566 31.34 19.67 -17.41
CA MET A 566 30.08 18.91 -17.44
C MET A 566 29.28 19.24 -16.20
N ASP A 567 28.64 20.40 -16.29
CA ASP A 567 27.83 21.01 -15.25
C ASP A 567 26.87 22.04 -15.85
N ASP A 568 25.58 21.80 -15.70
CA ASP A 568 24.54 22.73 -16.15
C ASP A 568 24.38 23.92 -15.18
N GLU A 569 24.61 23.71 -13.89
CA GLU A 569 24.38 24.71 -12.84
C GLU A 569 25.51 25.73 -12.76
N ASN A 570 26.76 25.27 -12.61
CA ASN A 570 27.92 26.16 -12.46
C ASN A 570 28.79 26.24 -13.72
N GLY A 571 28.35 25.65 -14.84
CA GLY A 571 29.16 25.55 -16.05
C GLY A 571 29.71 26.88 -16.56
N ASP A 572 28.90 27.94 -16.56
CA ASP A 572 29.36 29.27 -17.01
C ASP A 572 30.35 29.89 -16.02
N TYR A 573 30.12 29.67 -14.73
CA TYR A 573 31.02 30.12 -13.67
C TYR A 573 32.41 29.47 -13.84
N TYR A 574 32.47 28.16 -14.01
CA TYR A 574 33.71 27.43 -14.24
C TYR A 574 34.41 27.87 -15.53
N ILE A 575 33.67 28.01 -16.64
CA ILE A 575 34.25 28.50 -17.89
C ILE A 575 34.82 29.92 -17.75
N ASN A 576 34.16 30.80 -17.03
CA ASN A 576 34.64 32.16 -16.80
C ASN A 576 35.91 32.19 -15.94
N ASN A 577 35.96 31.38 -14.88
CA ASN A 577 37.16 31.24 -14.06
C ASN A 577 38.32 30.63 -14.84
N PHE A 578 38.06 29.63 -15.68
CA PHE A 578 39.07 29.08 -16.60
C PHE A 578 39.64 30.19 -17.48
N LYS A 579 38.78 30.96 -18.17
CA LYS A 579 39.23 32.06 -19.02
C LYS A 579 40.01 33.14 -18.26
N ALA A 580 39.72 33.39 -16.99
CA ALA A 580 40.44 34.38 -16.18
C ALA A 580 41.84 33.90 -15.75
N ASN A 581 42.03 32.59 -15.58
CA ASN A 581 43.23 32.02 -14.95
C ASN A 581 44.12 31.17 -15.89
N ALA A 582 43.62 30.81 -17.07
CA ALA A 582 44.31 30.03 -18.11
C ALA A 582 45.26 30.85 -18.99
#